data_AF-B7EQT5-F1
#
_entry.id   AF-B7EQT5-F1
#
_cell.length_a   1.000
_cell.length_b   1.000
_cell.length_c   1.000
_cell.angle_alpha   90.00
_cell.angle_beta   90.00
_cell.angle_gamma   90.00
#
_symmetry.space_group_name_H-M   'P 1'
#
loop_
_entity.id
_entity.type
_entity.pdbx_description
1 polymer ?
#
loop_
_entity_poly.entity_id
_entity_poly.type
_entity_poly.pdbx_seq_one_letter_code
_entity_poly.pdbx_strand_id
1 'polypeptide(L)'
;MVLKHTDPTAHAEVTAIREACKKLGKIELSDCEIYASCEPCPMCFGAVHLSRIKRLVYGAKAEAAIAIGFDDFIADALRGTGFYQKANMEIKKADGNGALIAEQVFEKTKEKFQMY
;
A
#
# COMPACT_ATOMS: atom_id res chain seq x y z
N MET A 1 -6.27 8.42 10.73
CA MET A 1 -5.92 7.37 11.72
C MET A 1 -4.78 7.78 12.64
N VAL A 2 -3.63 8.24 12.11
CA VAL A 2 -2.47 8.65 12.90
C VAL A 2 -2.80 9.52 14.12
N LEU A 3 -3.44 10.69 13.94
CA LEU A 3 -3.77 11.58 15.05
C LEU A 3 -4.86 11.01 15.97
N LYS A 4 -5.85 10.29 15.41
CA LYS A 4 -6.97 9.71 16.16
C LYS A 4 -6.51 8.60 17.12
N HIS A 5 -5.49 7.84 16.73
CA HIS A 5 -4.95 6.73 17.51
C HIS A 5 -3.63 7.06 18.19
N THR A 6 -3.11 8.28 18.01
CA THR A 6 -1.81 8.69 18.53
C THR A 6 -0.71 7.69 18.15
N ASP A 7 -0.79 7.15 16.93
CA ASP A 7 0.09 6.10 16.41
C ASP A 7 0.68 6.56 15.08
N PRO A 8 1.98 6.89 15.00
CA PRO A 8 2.63 7.34 13.77
C PRO A 8 2.64 6.27 12.68
N THR A 9 2.42 4.99 13.02
CA THR A 9 2.39 3.89 12.06
C THR A 9 0.99 3.63 11.49
N ALA A 10 -0.04 4.29 12.01
CA ALA A 10 -1.44 4.10 11.60
C ALA A 10 -1.77 4.80 10.27
N HIS A 11 -0.94 4.57 9.25
CA HIS A 11 -1.21 4.89 7.85
C HIS A 11 -2.32 3.99 7.29
N ALA A 12 -2.93 4.39 6.17
CA ALA A 12 -4.06 3.69 5.59
C ALA A 12 -3.71 2.24 5.22
N GLU A 13 -2.54 2.03 4.63
CA GLU A 13 -2.04 0.74 4.15
C GLU A 13 -1.71 -0.20 5.30
N VAL A 14 -0.99 0.28 6.31
CA VAL A 14 -0.66 -0.50 7.51
C VAL A 14 -1.94 -0.88 8.28
N THR A 15 -2.88 0.06 8.38
CA THR A 15 -4.18 -0.19 8.99
C THR A 15 -4.97 -1.24 8.21
N ALA A 16 -5.03 -1.12 6.88
CA ALA A 16 -5.73 -2.07 6.02
C ALA A 16 -5.15 -3.49 6.13
N ILE A 17 -3.82 -3.63 6.11
CA ILE A 17 -3.14 -4.92 6.32
C ILE A 17 -3.48 -5.49 7.69
N ARG A 18 -3.39 -4.68 8.75
CA ARG A 18 -3.69 -5.11 10.12
C ARG A 18 -5.11 -5.64 10.24
N GLU A 19 -6.09 -4.93 9.68
CA GLU A 19 -7.49 -5.36 9.73
C GLU A 19 -7.76 -6.59 8.84
N ALA A 20 -7.11 -6.70 7.68
CA ALA A 20 -7.18 -7.88 6.83
C ALA A 20 -6.63 -9.12 7.54
N CYS A 21 -5.45 -9.02 8.19
CA CYS A 21 -4.86 -10.11 8.95
C CYS A 21 -5.78 -10.58 10.09
N LYS A 22 -6.35 -9.65 10.86
CA LYS A 22 -7.32 -9.97 11.93
C LYS A 22 -8.55 -10.67 11.37
N LYS A 23 -9.12 -10.15 10.28
CA LYS A 23 -10.34 -10.68 9.67
C LYS A 23 -10.16 -12.08 9.10
N LEU A 24 -9.00 -12.36 8.49
CA LEU A 24 -8.70 -13.64 7.86
C LEU A 24 -8.01 -14.64 8.80
N GLY A 25 -7.58 -14.19 9.98
CA GLY A 25 -6.85 -15.03 10.94
C GLY A 25 -5.48 -15.49 10.43
N LYS A 26 -4.83 -14.70 9.56
CA LYS A 26 -3.56 -15.05 8.90
C LYS A 26 -2.65 -13.84 8.86
N ILE A 27 -1.34 -14.07 8.88
CA ILE A 27 -0.32 -13.01 8.73
C ILE A 27 0.10 -12.81 7.27
N GLU A 28 -0.07 -13.85 6.44
CA GLU A 28 0.18 -13.80 5.00
C GLU A 28 -1.13 -13.58 4.25
N LEU A 29 -1.09 -12.64 3.32
CA LEU A 29 -2.20 -12.14 2.51
C LEU A 29 -1.90 -12.36 1.02
N SER A 30 -1.31 -13.50 0.67
CA SER A 30 -0.88 -13.83 -0.70
C SER A 30 -2.02 -13.96 -1.71
N ASP A 31 -3.25 -14.19 -1.24
CA ASP A 31 -4.46 -14.18 -2.08
C ASP A 31 -5.11 -12.79 -2.18
N CYS A 32 -4.51 -11.76 -1.57
CA CYS A 32 -5.04 -10.41 -1.53
C CYS A 32 -4.29 -9.44 -2.45
N GLU A 33 -4.98 -8.35 -2.76
CA GLU A 33 -4.47 -7.19 -3.47
C GLU A 33 -4.75 -5.94 -2.63
N ILE A 34 -3.85 -4.97 -2.68
CA ILE A 34 -4.00 -3.69 -1.98
C ILE A 34 -4.08 -2.53 -2.97
N TYR A 35 -5.03 -1.64 -2.72
CA TYR A 35 -5.28 -0.45 -3.52
C TYR A 35 -5.06 0.78 -2.63
N ALA A 36 -4.18 1.68 -3.06
CA ALA A 36 -3.83 2.91 -2.36
C ALA A 36 -4.13 4.13 -3.23
N SER A 37 -4.61 5.22 -2.64
CA SER A 37 -4.87 6.45 -3.38
C SER A 37 -3.57 7.15 -3.83
N CYS A 38 -2.51 6.98 -3.05
CA CYS A 38 -1.18 7.52 -3.29
C CYS A 38 -0.15 6.38 -3.20
N GLU A 39 1.00 6.55 -3.83
CA GLU A 39 2.15 5.67 -3.68
C GLU A 39 2.53 5.53 -2.19
N PRO A 40 2.68 4.30 -1.68
CA PRO A 40 2.94 4.08 -0.26
C PRO A 40 4.34 4.56 0.14
N CYS A 41 4.46 5.10 1.35
CA CYS A 41 5.77 5.43 1.93
C CYS A 41 6.59 4.16 2.23
N PRO A 42 7.91 4.25 2.51
CA PRO A 42 8.76 3.07 2.71
C PRO A 42 8.27 2.11 3.80
N MET A 43 7.73 2.66 4.90
CA MET A 43 7.12 1.86 5.96
C MET A 43 5.93 1.03 5.45
N CYS A 44 5.02 1.67 4.72
CA CYS A 44 3.83 1.01 4.18
C CYS A 44 4.21 -0.02 3.12
N PHE A 45 5.18 0.29 2.26
CA PHE A 45 5.70 -0.64 1.27
C PHE A 45 6.32 -1.89 1.92
N GLY A 46 7.12 -1.69 2.98
CA GLY A 46 7.66 -2.80 3.78
C GLY A 46 6.57 -3.68 4.38
N ALA A 47 5.49 -3.08 4.91
CA ALA A 47 4.35 -3.83 5.44
C ALA A 47 3.64 -4.67 4.35
N VAL A 48 3.42 -4.10 3.16
CA VAL A 48 2.83 -4.81 2.01
C VAL A 48 3.71 -6.00 1.62
N HIS A 49 5.03 -5.81 1.55
CA HIS A 49 5.96 -6.88 1.22
C HIS A 49 5.97 -8.01 2.26
N LEU A 50 6.05 -7.66 3.56
CA LEU A 50 6.07 -8.63 4.65
C LEU A 50 4.77 -9.42 4.77
N SER A 51 3.64 -8.82 4.40
CA SER A 51 2.33 -9.49 4.37
C SER A 51 2.12 -10.35 3.13
N ARG A 52 3.11 -10.48 2.23
CA ARG A 52 3.05 -11.32 1.01
C ARG A 52 1.93 -10.95 0.03
N ILE A 53 1.40 -9.73 0.09
CA ILE A 53 0.34 -9.28 -0.82
C ILE A 53 0.80 -9.42 -2.27
N LYS A 54 -0.08 -9.97 -3.11
CA LYS A 54 0.27 -10.31 -4.50
C LYS A 54 0.37 -9.09 -5.41
N ARG A 55 -0.46 -8.07 -5.18
CA ARG A 55 -0.55 -6.88 -6.03
C ARG A 55 -0.72 -5.61 -5.21
N LEU A 56 0.09 -4.60 -5.51
CA LEU A 56 -0.06 -3.22 -5.03
C LEU A 56 -0.47 -2.33 -6.21
N VAL A 57 -1.62 -1.67 -6.10
CA VAL A 57 -2.11 -0.68 -7.06
C VAL A 57 -2.17 0.69 -6.39
N TYR A 58 -1.60 1.73 -6.99
CA TYR A 58 -1.63 3.09 -6.42
C TYR A 58 -2.02 4.18 -7.43
N GLY A 59 -2.72 5.23 -7.01
CA GLY A 59 -3.17 6.32 -7.87
C GLY A 59 -2.12 7.40 -8.17
N ALA A 60 -2.02 8.38 -7.27
CA ALA A 60 -1.04 9.46 -7.36
C ALA A 60 0.37 8.99 -6.98
N LYS A 61 1.42 9.63 -7.50
CA LYS A 61 2.76 9.43 -6.94
C LYS A 61 2.85 10.17 -5.60
N ALA A 62 3.83 9.84 -4.78
CA ALA A 62 4.02 10.53 -3.50
C ALA A 62 4.93 11.76 -3.65
N GLU A 63 4.55 12.77 -4.45
CA GLU A 63 5.44 13.91 -4.74
C GLU A 63 5.87 14.69 -3.48
N ALA A 64 5.05 14.67 -2.43
CA ALA A 64 5.39 15.29 -1.15
C ALA A 64 6.47 14.52 -0.35
N ALA A 65 6.52 13.18 -0.46
CA ALA A 65 7.58 12.38 0.16
C ALA A 65 8.91 12.56 -0.59
N ILE A 66 8.83 12.52 -1.92
CA ILE A 66 9.91 12.83 -2.86
C ILE A 66 10.54 14.20 -2.50
N ALA A 67 9.74 15.25 -2.36
CA ALA A 67 10.19 16.62 -2.08
C ALA A 67 10.88 16.83 -0.72
N ILE A 68 10.64 15.95 0.27
CA ILE A 68 11.28 16.01 1.60
C ILE A 68 12.48 15.07 1.74
N GLY A 69 13.00 14.53 0.62
CA GLY A 69 14.19 13.67 0.60
C GLY A 69 13.93 12.20 0.89
N PHE A 70 12.66 11.74 0.84
CA PHE A 70 12.32 10.31 0.91
C PHE A 70 12.52 9.58 -0.42
N ASP A 71 12.99 10.28 -1.46
CA ASP A 71 13.14 9.83 -2.85
C ASP A 71 14.07 8.62 -3.03
N ASP A 72 15.09 8.46 -2.19
CA ASP A 72 16.14 7.49 -2.47
C ASP A 72 15.90 6.11 -1.85
N PHE A 73 15.04 5.93 -0.83
CA PHE A 73 14.99 4.63 -0.15
C PHE A 73 14.23 3.53 -0.92
N ILE A 74 13.11 3.86 -1.56
CA ILE A 74 12.36 2.88 -2.40
C ILE A 74 13.02 2.75 -3.78
N ALA A 75 13.50 3.86 -4.35
CA ALA A 75 14.16 3.85 -5.64
C ALA A 75 15.52 3.14 -5.60
N ASP A 76 16.36 3.30 -4.57
CA ASP A 76 17.63 2.55 -4.44
C ASP A 76 17.41 1.07 -4.14
N ALA A 77 16.40 0.73 -3.32
CA ALA A 77 16.00 -0.66 -3.10
C ALA A 77 15.59 -1.36 -4.41
N LEU A 78 15.07 -0.60 -5.38
CA LEU A 78 14.73 -1.08 -6.73
C LEU A 78 15.88 -0.94 -7.74
N ARG A 79 16.83 0.01 -7.58
CA ARG A 79 17.90 0.32 -8.56
C ARG A 79 19.24 -0.38 -8.34
N GLY A 80 19.42 -1.19 -7.29
CA GLY A 80 20.43 -2.25 -7.35
C GLY A 80 21.46 -2.34 -6.23
N THR A 81 21.17 -1.92 -5.00
CA THR A 81 22.05 -2.20 -3.85
C THR A 81 21.34 -3.02 -2.78
N GLY A 82 21.09 -4.30 -3.10
CA GLY A 82 20.86 -5.33 -2.09
C GLY A 82 19.59 -6.15 -2.29
N PHE A 83 19.71 -7.30 -2.97
CA PHE A 83 18.94 -8.53 -2.75
C PHE A 83 17.40 -8.50 -2.55
N TYR A 84 16.67 -7.45 -2.98
CA TYR A 84 15.20 -7.48 -3.11
C TYR A 84 14.73 -7.99 -4.48
N GLN A 85 15.62 -8.61 -5.26
CA GLN A 85 15.21 -9.35 -6.46
C GLN A 85 14.34 -10.55 -6.06
N LYS A 86 13.09 -10.51 -6.55
CA LYS A 86 12.01 -11.51 -6.45
C LYS A 86 11.07 -11.40 -5.25
N ALA A 87 10.60 -10.20 -4.92
CA ALA A 87 9.21 -10.13 -4.49
C ALA A 87 8.34 -10.55 -5.70
N ASN A 88 7.62 -11.66 -5.62
CA ASN A 88 6.60 -12.04 -6.62
C ASN A 88 5.36 -11.12 -6.53
N MET A 89 5.57 -9.82 -6.32
CA MET A 89 4.54 -8.83 -6.06
C MET A 89 4.44 -7.89 -7.27
N GLU A 90 3.26 -7.81 -7.85
CA GLU A 90 2.96 -6.95 -8.99
C GLU A 90 2.65 -5.53 -8.50
N ILE A 91 3.40 -4.53 -8.97
CA ILE A 91 3.18 -3.12 -8.61
C ILE A 91 2.67 -2.39 -9.85
N LYS A 92 1.52 -1.72 -9.72
CA LYS A 92 0.88 -0.95 -10.80
C LYS A 92 0.49 0.44 -10.35
N LYS A 93 0.89 1.45 -11.12
CA LYS A 93 0.26 2.77 -11.03
C LYS A 93 -1.10 2.68 -11.75
N ALA A 94 -2.14 3.21 -11.12
CA ALA A 94 -3.48 3.24 -11.67
C ALA A 94 -3.54 4.33 -12.75
N ASP A 95 -3.50 3.91 -14.02
CA ASP A 95 -3.71 4.74 -15.20
C ASP A 95 -4.90 4.21 -16.01
N GLY A 96 -5.60 5.08 -16.74
CA GLY A 96 -6.75 4.69 -17.59
C GLY A 96 -7.71 3.71 -16.92
N ASN A 97 -7.77 2.47 -17.42
CA ASN A 97 -8.60 1.38 -16.87
C ASN A 97 -8.24 0.98 -15.43
N GLY A 98 -6.98 1.08 -15.01
CA GLY A 98 -6.55 0.77 -13.65
C GLY A 98 -7.13 1.74 -12.62
N ALA A 99 -7.24 3.02 -12.97
CA ALA A 99 -7.91 4.02 -12.14
C ALA A 99 -9.41 3.73 -12.03
N LEU A 100 -10.06 3.35 -13.13
CA LEU A 100 -11.48 2.95 -13.12
C LEU A 100 -11.74 1.72 -12.25
N ILE A 101 -10.84 0.72 -12.26
CA ILE A 101 -10.96 -0.46 -11.39
C ILE A 101 -10.78 -0.07 -9.92
N ALA A 102 -9.77 0.75 -9.60
CA ALA A 102 -9.55 1.23 -8.24
C ALA A 102 -10.76 2.02 -7.72
N GLU A 103 -11.34 2.88 -8.56
CA GLU A 103 -12.57 3.62 -8.27
C GLU A 103 -13.77 2.68 -8.10
N GLN A 104 -13.95 1.68 -8.97
CA GLN A 104 -15.00 0.67 -8.82
C GLN A 104 -14.86 -0.15 -7.53
N VAL A 105 -13.64 -0.51 -7.14
CA VAL A 105 -13.38 -1.21 -5.87
C VAL A 105 -13.71 -0.30 -4.69
N PHE A 106 -13.28 0.96 -4.74
CA PHE A 106 -13.62 1.96 -3.72
C PHE A 106 -15.14 2.11 -3.60
N GLU A 107 -15.84 2.36 -4.70
CA GLU A 107 -17.29 2.53 -4.74
C GLU A 107 -18.06 1.30 -4.21
N LYS A 108 -17.63 0.09 -4.57
CA LYS A 108 -18.25 -1.16 -4.07
C LYS A 108 -17.98 -1.43 -2.59
N THR A 109 -16.97 -0.80 -2.01
CA THR A 109 -16.53 -1.09 -0.65
C THR A 109 -16.68 0.10 0.32
N LYS A 110 -16.96 1.31 -0.18
CA LYS A 110 -17.06 2.52 0.64
C LYS A 110 -18.05 2.41 1.79
N GLU A 111 -19.18 1.73 1.61
CA GLU A 111 -20.19 1.55 2.67
C GLU A 111 -19.74 0.56 3.76
N LYS A 112 -18.76 -0.30 3.47
CA LYS A 112 -18.18 -1.23 4.45
C LYS A 112 -17.17 -0.55 5.36
N PHE A 113 -16.78 0.68 5.05
CA PHE A 113 -15.81 1.46 5.81
C PHE A 113 -16.48 2.72 6.32
N GLN A 114 -16.55 2.88 7.64
CA GLN A 114 -16.91 4.16 8.23
C GLN A 114 -15.77 5.15 7.96
N MET A 115 -15.93 5.96 6.92
CA MET A 115 -15.15 7.18 6.75
C MET A 115 -15.46 8.08 7.95
N TYR A 116 -14.42 8.50 8.66
CA TYR A 116 -14.50 9.20 9.96
C TYR A 116 -15.40 10.43 9.93
#